data_AF-A0A834Y1B2-F1
#
_entry.id   AF-A0A834Y1B2-F1
#
_cell.length_a   1.000
_cell.length_b   1.000
_cell.length_c   1.000
_cell.angle_alpha   90.00
_cell.angle_beta   90.00
_cell.angle_gamma   90.00
#
_symmetry.space_group_name_H-M   'P 1'
#
loop_
_entity.id
_entity.type
_entity.pdbx_description
1 polymer ?
#
loop_
_entity_poly.entity_id
_entity_poly.type
_entity_poly.pdbx_seq_one_letter_code
_entity_poly.pdbx_strand_id
1 'polypeptide(L)'
;MFLLFIAIVLEINAAIFAFYLEDDSIKSSEKELNHMINNYYIDSKSASSFDSIQDRLRCCGVMGVNDWNNIRIDHKTIPNSCCQVRFTSNNDEKNKFVCAEYYDYGCLNQMKKIIKMKTILLIFGTMSVILIQLAGIVFISKLRTKDEENKLNRQKSELSKLVYPDRLEG
;
A
#
# COMPACT_ATOMS: atom_id res chain seq x y z
N MET A 1 22.52 -14.66 -11.33
CA MET A 1 22.62 -13.32 -11.96
C MET A 1 21.38 -13.01 -12.79
N PHE A 2 21.06 -13.78 -13.83
CA PHE A 2 19.89 -13.52 -14.70
C PHE A 2 18.55 -13.36 -13.95
N LEU A 3 18.28 -14.22 -12.96
CA LEU A 3 17.06 -14.11 -12.14
C LEU A 3 16.96 -12.80 -11.35
N LEU A 4 18.07 -12.27 -10.84
CA LEU A 4 18.08 -10.99 -10.11
C LEU A 4 17.82 -9.81 -11.06
N PHE A 5 18.33 -9.87 -12.30
CA PHE A 5 18.02 -8.87 -13.32
C PHE A 5 16.54 -8.87 -13.70
N ILE A 6 15.95 -10.06 -13.89
CA ILE A 6 14.51 -10.17 -14.15
C ILE A 6 13.70 -9.59 -12.98
N ALA A 7 14.10 -9.89 -11.74
CA ALA A 7 13.42 -9.36 -10.56
C ALA A 7 13.45 -7.81 -10.52
N ILE A 8 14.59 -7.18 -10.80
CA ILE A 8 14.71 -5.71 -10.88
C ILE A 8 13.76 -5.15 -11.95
N VAL A 9 13.71 -5.77 -13.14
CA VAL A 9 12.82 -5.33 -14.22
C VAL A 9 11.35 -5.42 -13.78
N LEU A 10 10.95 -6.52 -13.14
CA LEU A 10 9.59 -6.67 -12.63
C LEU A 10 9.26 -5.66 -11.53
N GLU A 11 10.20 -5.36 -10.64
CA GLU A 11 10.02 -4.35 -9.59
C GLU A 11 9.81 -2.94 -10.15
N ILE A 12 10.57 -2.56 -11.18
CA ILE A 12 10.39 -1.27 -11.85
C ILE A 12 9.00 -1.19 -12.47
N ASN A 13 8.57 -2.23 -13.20
CA ASN A 13 7.24 -2.29 -13.79
C ASN A 13 6.14 -2.24 -12.73
N ALA A 14 6.28 -2.98 -11.63
CA ALA A 14 5.33 -2.99 -10.54
C ALA A 14 5.25 -1.62 -9.84
N ALA A 15 6.38 -0.94 -9.64
CA ALA A 15 6.43 0.40 -9.06
C ALA A 15 5.70 1.44 -9.93
N ILE A 16 5.93 1.39 -11.25
CA ILE A 16 5.23 2.25 -12.22
C ILE A 16 3.72 1.97 -12.17
N PHE A 17 3.32 0.70 -12.21
CA PHE A 17 1.91 0.32 -12.17
C PHE A 17 1.23 0.75 -10.86
N ALA A 18 1.90 0.60 -9.72
CA ALA A 18 1.40 1.05 -8.42
C ALA A 18 1.17 2.57 -8.38
N PHE A 19 2.04 3.36 -9.02
CA PHE A 19 1.87 4.80 -9.12
C PHE A 19 0.62 5.20 -9.91
N TYR A 20 0.38 4.56 -11.07
CA TYR A 20 -0.84 4.81 -11.84
C TYR A 20 -2.10 4.43 -11.07
N LEU A 21 -2.06 3.30 -10.35
CA LEU A 21 -3.20 2.83 -9.57
C LEU A 21 -3.57 3.79 -8.44
N GLU A 22 -2.59 4.48 -7.82
CA GLU A 22 -2.87 5.48 -6.77
C GLU A 22 -3.79 6.59 -7.28
N ASP A 23 -3.44 7.24 -8.39
CA ASP A 23 -4.21 8.36 -8.95
C ASP A 23 -5.62 7.93 -9.41
N ASP A 24 -5.71 6.80 -10.09
CA ASP A 24 -6.99 6.28 -10.58
C ASP A 24 -7.86 5.76 -9.43
N SER A 25 -7.27 5.16 -8.40
CA SER A 25 -8.01 4.70 -7.21
C SER A 25 -8.64 5.87 -6.45
N ILE A 26 -7.96 7.01 -6.34
CA ILE A 26 -8.49 8.19 -5.67
C ILE A 26 -9.69 8.74 -6.45
N LYS A 27 -9.58 8.89 -7.77
CA LYS A 27 -10.67 9.37 -8.63
C LYS A 27 -11.86 8.41 -8.64
N SER A 28 -11.57 7.10 -8.68
CA SER A 28 -12.60 6.06 -8.62
C SER A 28 -13.33 6.09 -7.27
N SER A 29 -12.57 6.18 -6.17
CA SER A 29 -13.12 6.32 -4.81
C SER A 29 -13.99 7.56 -4.68
N GLU A 30 -13.56 8.70 -5.23
CA GLU A 30 -14.36 9.92 -5.24
C GLU A 30 -15.70 9.72 -5.96
N LYS A 31 -15.70 9.10 -7.15
CA LYS A 31 -16.94 8.79 -7.87
C LYS A 31 -17.83 7.84 -7.09
N GLU A 32 -17.26 6.81 -6.48
CA GLU A 32 -18.00 5.81 -5.72
C GLU A 32 -18.61 6.41 -4.44
N LEU A 33 -17.84 7.20 -3.69
CA LEU A 33 -18.33 7.92 -2.51
C LEU A 33 -19.46 8.90 -2.88
N ASN A 34 -19.31 9.64 -3.98
CA ASN A 34 -20.36 10.52 -4.50
C ASN A 34 -21.61 9.73 -4.93
N HIS A 35 -21.45 8.56 -5.53
CA HIS A 35 -22.58 7.69 -5.86
C HIS A 35 -23.29 7.20 -4.60
N MET A 36 -22.54 6.75 -3.59
CA MET A 36 -23.12 6.24 -2.34
C MET A 36 -23.87 7.32 -1.58
N ILE A 37 -23.28 8.53 -1.43
CA ILE A 37 -23.92 9.60 -0.67
C ILE A 37 -25.21 10.10 -1.36
N ASN A 38 -25.22 10.20 -2.70
CA ASN A 38 -26.40 10.62 -3.45
C ASN A 38 -27.54 9.60 -3.40
N ASN A 39 -27.22 8.31 -3.30
CA ASN A 39 -28.20 7.23 -3.20
C ASN A 39 -28.47 6.78 -1.76
N TYR A 40 -27.89 7.46 -0.77
CA TYR A 40 -27.88 7.02 0.62
C TYR A 40 -29.30 6.75 1.17
N TYR A 41 -30.26 7.60 0.84
CA TYR A 41 -31.64 7.46 1.33
C TYR A 41 -32.56 6.64 0.41
N ILE A 42 -32.05 6.15 -0.72
CA ILE A 42 -32.79 5.43 -1.75
C ILE A 42 -32.40 3.95 -1.73
N ASP A 43 -31.10 3.67 -1.60
CA ASP A 43 -30.54 2.33 -1.62
C ASP A 43 -29.89 1.97 -0.27
N SER A 44 -30.47 0.98 0.40
CA SER A 44 -29.97 0.46 1.67
C SER A 44 -28.54 -0.09 1.60
N LYS A 45 -28.11 -0.60 0.43
CA LYS A 45 -26.75 -1.12 0.24
C LYS A 45 -25.74 0.02 0.20
N SER A 46 -26.05 1.09 -0.54
CA SER A 46 -25.28 2.32 -0.55
C SER A 46 -25.20 2.93 0.85
N ALA A 47 -26.31 2.95 1.59
CA ALA A 47 -26.35 3.44 2.97
C ALA A 47 -25.40 2.68 3.90
N SER A 48 -25.55 1.35 3.97
CA SER A 48 -24.76 0.49 4.84
C SER A 48 -23.27 0.50 4.49
N SER A 49 -22.94 0.54 3.19
CA SER A 49 -21.56 0.66 2.72
C SER A 49 -20.96 2.00 3.14
N PHE A 50 -21.69 3.10 2.95
CA PHE A 50 -21.21 4.44 3.31
C PHE A 50 -21.07 4.62 4.82
N ASP A 51 -22.01 4.10 5.61
CA ASP A 51 -21.94 4.09 7.07
C ASP A 51 -20.69 3.33 7.55
N SER A 52 -20.42 2.17 6.96
CA SER A 52 -19.23 1.37 7.26
C SER A 52 -17.94 2.14 6.96
N ILE A 53 -17.91 2.89 5.85
CA ILE A 53 -16.78 3.74 5.50
C ILE A 53 -16.61 4.86 6.53
N GLN A 54 -17.70 5.54 6.90
CA GLN A 54 -17.70 6.63 7.88
C GLN A 54 -17.22 6.19 9.26
N ASP A 55 -17.71 5.06 9.77
CA ASP A 55 -17.29 4.52 11.06
C ASP A 55 -15.81 4.06 11.03
N ARG A 56 -15.37 3.39 9.96
CA ARG A 56 -14.00 2.86 9.85
C ARG A 56 -12.96 3.96 9.66
N LEU A 57 -13.27 4.96 8.84
CA LEU A 57 -12.36 6.04 8.50
C LEU A 57 -12.51 7.25 9.42
N ARG A 58 -13.51 7.25 10.31
CA ARG A 58 -13.82 8.35 11.23
C ARG A 58 -13.96 9.67 10.46
N CYS A 59 -14.87 9.66 9.50
CA CYS A 59 -15.12 10.74 8.57
C CYS A 59 -16.61 10.99 8.40
N CYS A 60 -16.95 12.15 7.82
CA CYS A 60 -18.32 12.50 7.51
C CYS A 60 -18.43 13.15 6.14
N GLY A 61 -19.37 12.65 5.33
CA GLY A 61 -19.52 13.10 3.94
C GLY A 61 -18.33 12.73 3.05
N VAL A 62 -18.34 13.19 1.81
CA VAL A 62 -17.27 12.92 0.85
C VAL A 62 -16.09 13.86 1.10
N MET A 63 -16.37 15.16 1.08
CA MET A 63 -15.45 16.26 1.36
C MET A 63 -15.63 16.80 2.79
N GLY A 64 -16.83 16.67 3.35
CA GLY A 64 -17.10 17.01 4.76
C GLY A 64 -18.57 16.90 5.13
N VAL A 65 -18.89 17.22 6.39
CA VAL A 65 -20.25 17.13 6.93
C VAL A 65 -21.29 17.94 6.14
N ASN A 66 -20.85 19.03 5.48
CA ASN A 66 -21.74 19.89 4.70
C ASN A 66 -22.30 19.23 3.44
N ASP A 67 -21.70 18.14 2.95
CA ASP A 67 -22.22 17.43 1.77
C ASP A 67 -23.64 16.90 2.01
N TRP A 68 -23.97 16.59 3.27
CA TRP A 68 -25.30 16.17 3.65
C TRP A 68 -26.36 17.25 3.44
N ASN A 69 -26.02 18.53 3.48
CA ASN A 69 -27.00 19.62 3.34
C ASN A 69 -27.71 19.59 1.98
N ASN A 70 -27.02 19.12 0.93
CA ASN A 70 -27.56 19.07 -0.44
C ASN A 70 -28.43 17.83 -0.71
N ILE A 71 -28.41 16.85 0.19
CA ILE A 71 -28.98 15.52 -0.02
C ILE A 71 -30.07 15.21 1.03
N ARG A 72 -30.28 16.13 1.98
CA ARG A 72 -31.35 16.07 2.96
C ARG A 72 -32.70 16.22 2.26
N ILE A 73 -33.34 15.08 1.98
CA ILE A 73 -34.74 15.00 1.57
C ILE A 73 -35.57 14.75 2.83
N ASP A 74 -36.62 15.55 3.06
CA ASP A 74 -37.66 15.35 4.08
C ASP A 74 -37.17 15.15 5.53
N HIS A 75 -36.47 16.13 6.09
CA HIS A 75 -36.02 16.12 7.50
C HIS A 75 -35.11 14.95 7.90
N LYS A 76 -34.58 14.18 6.94
CA LYS A 76 -33.64 13.10 7.24
C LYS A 76 -32.34 13.67 7.82
N THR A 77 -31.96 13.17 8.98
CA THR A 77 -30.77 13.62 9.72
C THR A 77 -29.51 12.95 9.21
N ILE A 78 -28.37 13.60 9.40
CA ILE A 78 -27.04 12.99 9.18
C ILE A 78 -26.99 11.65 9.94
N PRO A 79 -26.44 10.59 9.34
CA PRO A 79 -26.41 9.28 9.97
C PRO A 79 -25.48 9.23 11.18
N ASN A 80 -25.78 8.30 12.09
CA ASN A 80 -25.04 8.12 13.34
C ASN A 80 -23.60 7.62 13.14
N SER A 81 -23.30 7.04 11.98
CA SER A 81 -21.96 6.62 11.53
C SER A 81 -20.99 7.79 11.39
N CYS A 82 -21.50 8.98 11.06
CA CYS A 82 -20.74 10.23 11.00
C CYS A 82 -20.51 10.85 12.41
N CYS A 83 -21.10 10.28 13.46
CA CYS A 83 -21.01 10.84 14.80
C CYS A 83 -19.70 10.48 15.51
N GLN A 84 -18.97 11.51 15.94
CA GLN A 84 -17.75 11.39 16.74
C GLN A 84 -18.05 11.19 18.23
N VAL A 85 -18.98 11.98 18.77
CA VAL A 85 -19.34 11.95 20.19
C VAL A 85 -20.84 11.66 20.34
N ARG A 86 -21.14 10.52 20.96
CA ARG A 86 -22.49 10.00 21.18
C ARG A 86 -22.87 10.14 22.65
N PHE A 87 -24.05 10.69 22.93
CA PHE A 87 -24.65 10.72 24.27
C PHE A 87 -25.95 9.91 24.30
N THR A 88 -26.23 9.29 25.44
CA THR A 88 -27.53 8.66 25.72
C THR A 88 -28.44 9.69 26.36
N SER A 89 -29.55 10.02 25.69
CA SER A 89 -30.59 10.85 26.32
C SER A 89 -31.40 9.99 27.30
N ASN A 90 -31.44 10.39 28.57
CA ASN A 90 -32.20 9.71 29.63
C ASN A 90 -33.70 10.07 29.64
N ASN A 91 -34.18 10.85 28.67
CA ASN A 91 -35.50 11.49 28.73
C ASN A 91 -36.62 10.74 28.00
N ASP A 92 -36.38 9.56 27.43
CA ASP A 92 -37.42 8.74 26.81
C ASP A 92 -37.12 7.24 27.03
N GLU A 93 -38.16 6.41 27.19
CA GLU A 93 -38.14 4.94 27.38
C GLU A 93 -37.42 4.12 26.30
N LYS A 94 -36.74 4.77 25.37
CA LYS A 94 -35.89 4.15 24.34
C LYS A 94 -34.56 4.87 24.38
N ASN A 95 -33.49 4.19 24.81
CA ASN A 95 -32.09 4.66 24.76
C ASN A 95 -31.73 5.21 23.37
N LYS A 96 -32.09 6.46 23.09
CA LYS A 96 -31.88 7.11 21.80
C LYS A 96 -30.55 7.83 21.88
N PHE A 97 -29.59 7.36 21.08
CA PHE A 97 -28.31 8.03 20.93
C PHE A 97 -28.52 9.36 20.21
N VAL A 98 -28.01 10.44 20.79
CA VAL A 98 -27.97 11.77 20.18
C VAL A 98 -26.53 12.08 19.83
N CYS A 99 -26.31 12.53 18.60
CA CYS A 99 -25.00 12.99 18.17
C CYS A 99 -24.75 14.41 18.65
N ALA A 100 -23.66 14.62 19.39
CA ALA A 100 -23.24 15.96 19.82
C ALA A 100 -22.22 16.59 18.88
N GLU A 101 -21.33 15.79 18.31
CA GLU A 101 -20.26 16.24 17.44
C GLU A 101 -20.08 15.26 16.27
N TYR A 102 -19.99 15.81 15.06
CA TYR A 102 -19.74 15.05 13.83
C TYR A 102 -18.25 15.09 13.50
N TYR A 103 -17.78 14.12 12.71
CA TYR A 103 -16.41 14.19 12.20
C TYR A 103 -16.24 15.36 11.23
N ASP A 104 -15.22 16.20 11.48
CA ASP A 104 -14.90 17.36 10.64
C ASP A 104 -14.28 16.99 9.28
N TYR A 105 -13.72 15.78 9.15
CA TYR A 105 -13.00 15.35 7.96
C TYR A 105 -13.89 14.60 6.97
N GLY A 106 -13.81 14.95 5.68
CA GLY A 106 -14.41 14.16 4.59
C GLY A 106 -13.73 12.81 4.38
N CYS A 107 -14.51 11.81 3.95
CA CYS A 107 -14.01 10.46 3.74
C CYS A 107 -12.99 10.37 2.60
N LEU A 108 -13.12 11.19 1.56
CA LEU A 108 -12.13 11.23 0.47
C LEU A 108 -10.75 11.67 0.97
N ASN A 109 -10.71 12.64 1.88
CA ASN A 109 -9.44 13.12 2.45
C ASN A 109 -8.79 12.08 3.35
N GLN A 110 -9.58 11.34 4.14
CA GLN A 110 -9.06 10.24 4.95
C GLN A 110 -8.55 9.09 4.08
N MET A 111 -9.26 8.72 3.02
CA MET A 111 -8.79 7.73 2.05
C MET A 111 -7.47 8.15 1.40
N LYS A 112 -7.37 9.39 0.92
CA LYS A 112 -6.12 9.96 0.37
C LYS A 112 -4.97 9.85 1.37
N LYS A 113 -5.22 10.16 2.65
CA LYS A 113 -4.20 10.09 3.71
C LYS A 113 -3.73 8.65 3.94
N ILE A 114 -4.65 7.68 3.99
CA ILE A 114 -4.32 6.28 4.17
C ILE A 114 -3.53 5.75 2.98
N ILE A 115 -3.97 6.03 1.75
CA ILE A 115 -3.29 5.62 0.52
C ILE A 115 -1.85 6.15 0.53
N LYS A 116 -1.65 7.46 0.77
CA LYS A 116 -0.31 8.06 0.85
C LYS A 116 0.58 7.41 1.92
N MET A 117 0.05 7.14 3.12
CA MET A 117 0.82 6.47 4.16
C MET A 117 1.24 5.05 3.74
N LYS A 118 0.39 4.31 3.04
CA LYS A 118 0.71 2.98 2.53
C LYS A 118 1.70 3.05 1.37
N THR A 119 1.58 4.02 0.47
CA THR A 119 2.56 4.25 -0.62
C THR A 119 3.96 4.48 -0.06
N ILE A 120 4.10 5.29 1.00
CA ILE A 120 5.39 5.52 1.66
C ILE A 120 6.00 4.20 2.16
N LEU A 121 5.20 3.34 2.80
CA LEU A 121 5.67 2.04 3.27
C LEU A 121 6.14 1.15 2.10
N LEU A 122 5.44 1.16 0.97
CA LEU A 122 5.84 0.44 -0.23
C LEU A 122 7.17 0.92 -0.78
N ILE A 123 7.41 2.24 -0.82
CA ILE A 123 8.68 2.83 -1.30
C ILE A 123 9.85 2.35 -0.45
N PHE A 124 9.72 2.37 0.88
CA PHE A 124 10.77 1.86 1.76
C PHE A 124 11.00 0.35 1.59
N GLY A 125 9.93 -0.41 1.40
CA GLY A 125 9.99 -1.84 1.12
C GLY A 125 10.74 -2.14 -0.18
N THR A 126 10.35 -1.51 -1.30
CA THR A 126 10.98 -1.73 -2.61
C THR A 126 12.44 -1.29 -2.61
N MET A 127 12.76 -0.14 -2.00
CA MET A 127 14.14 0.31 -1.86
C MET A 127 15.01 -0.72 -1.12
N SER A 128 14.48 -1.33 -0.05
CA SER A 128 15.20 -2.36 0.71
C SER A 128 15.48 -3.59 -0.14
N VAL A 129 14.52 -4.03 -0.96
CA VAL A 129 14.68 -5.19 -1.83
C VAL A 129 15.73 -4.92 -2.93
N ILE A 130 15.69 -3.74 -3.55
CA ILE A 130 16.68 -3.33 -4.57
C ILE A 130 18.10 -3.36 -3.99
N LEU A 131 18.30 -2.85 -2.78
CA LEU A 131 19.62 -2.87 -2.11
C LEU A 131 20.13 -4.30 -1.89
N ILE A 132 19.26 -5.21 -1.45
CA ILE A 132 19.59 -6.63 -1.25
C ILE A 132 19.97 -7.30 -2.59
N GLN A 133 19.23 -7.01 -3.66
CA GLN A 133 19.51 -7.56 -4.99
C GLN A 133 20.86 -7.08 -5.53
N LEU A 134 21.18 -5.78 -5.38
CA LEU A 134 22.48 -5.23 -5.78
C LEU A 134 23.63 -5.88 -5.00
N ALA A 135 23.49 -6.04 -3.68
CA ALA A 135 24.47 -6.74 -2.86
C ALA A 135 24.65 -8.19 -3.34
N GLY A 136 23.56 -8.88 -3.67
CA GLY A 136 23.57 -10.22 -4.23
C GLY A 136 24.31 -10.31 -5.57
N ILE A 137 24.12 -9.34 -6.46
CA ILE A 137 24.83 -9.28 -7.75
C ILE A 137 26.34 -9.12 -7.53
N VAL A 138 26.75 -8.22 -6.64
CA VAL A 138 28.18 -8.01 -6.31
C VAL A 138 28.79 -9.27 -5.72
N PHE A 139 28.10 -9.91 -4.77
CA PHE A 139 28.57 -11.12 -4.12
C PHE A 139 28.72 -12.28 -5.13
N ILE A 140 27.71 -12.54 -5.96
CA ILE A 140 27.76 -13.57 -7.00
C ILE A 140 28.90 -13.30 -7.99
N SER A 141 29.11 -12.03 -8.35
CA SER A 141 30.18 -11.64 -9.27
C SER A 141 31.56 -11.94 -8.68
N LYS A 142 31.78 -11.61 -7.42
CA LYS A 142 33.03 -11.91 -6.69
C LYS A 142 33.26 -13.41 -6.51
N LEU A 143 32.21 -14.18 -6.22
CA LEU A 143 32.31 -15.63 -6.13
C LEU A 143 32.67 -16.26 -7.47
N ARG A 144 32.07 -15.80 -8.56
CA ARG A 144 32.37 -16.29 -9.91
C ARG A 144 33.82 -16.00 -10.29
N THR A 145 34.33 -14.80 -10.05
CA THR A 145 35.74 -14.48 -10.37
C THR A 145 36.70 -15.35 -9.57
N LYS A 146 36.42 -15.55 -8.27
CA LYS A 146 37.26 -16.40 -7.42
C LYS A 146 37.24 -17.87 -7.85
N ASP A 147 36.09 -18.38 -8.29
CA ASP A 147 35.98 -19.75 -8.82
C ASP A 147 36.82 -19.93 -10.09
N GLU A 148 36.76 -18.97 -11.02
CA GLU A 148 37.57 -18.99 -12.25
C GLU A 148 39.07 -18.87 -11.95
N GLU A 149 39.47 -18.00 -11.03
CA GLU A 149 40.87 -17.91 -10.56
C GLU A 149 41.37 -19.23 -9.94
N ASN A 150 40.53 -19.89 -9.13
CA ASN A 150 40.87 -21.17 -8.52
C ASN A 150 41.05 -22.29 -9.55
N LYS A 151 40.22 -22.33 -10.60
CA LYS A 151 40.37 -23.31 -11.70
C LYS A 151 41.67 -23.09 -12.47
N LEU A 152 41.99 -21.84 -12.81
CA LEU A 152 43.24 -21.48 -13.48
C LEU A 152 44.47 -21.86 -12.65
N ASN A 153 44.45 -21.60 -11.35
CA ASN A 153 45.56 -21.93 -10.45
C ASN A 153 45.77 -23.44 -10.32
N ARG A 154 44.70 -24.25 -10.29
CA ARG A 154 44.79 -25.72 -10.31
C ARG A 154 45.40 -26.23 -11.61
N GLN A 155 44.93 -25.72 -12.76
CA GLN A 155 45.50 -26.08 -14.07
C GLN A 155 46.99 -25.72 -14.17
N LYS A 156 47.41 -24.54 -13.71
CA LYS A 156 48.84 -24.16 -13.65
C LYS A 156 49.65 -25.10 -12.77
N SER A 157 49.12 -25.49 -11.60
CA SER A 157 49.76 -26.46 -10.71
C SER A 157 49.93 -27.82 -11.40
N GLU A 158 48.89 -28.34 -12.07
CA GLU A 158 48.98 -29.62 -12.80
C GLU A 158 49.96 -29.55 -13.98
N LEU A 159 49.91 -28.47 -14.77
CA LEU A 159 50.84 -28.25 -15.87
C LEU A 159 52.30 -28.17 -15.37
N SER A 160 52.54 -27.52 -14.23
CA SER A 160 53.89 -27.44 -13.65
C SER A 160 54.44 -28.81 -13.24
N LYS A 161 53.59 -29.75 -12.79
CA LYS A 161 53.97 -31.12 -12.47
C LYS A 161 54.30 -31.96 -13.71
N LEU A 162 53.62 -31.70 -14.82
CA LEU A 162 53.87 -32.40 -16.10
C LEU A 162 55.13 -31.92 -16.81
N VAL A 163 55.44 -30.63 -16.74
CA VAL A 163 56.59 -30.03 -17.43
C VAL A 163 57.90 -30.24 -16.65
N TYR A 164 57.84 -30.49 -15.34
CA TYR A 164 59.01 -30.65 -14.48
C TYR A 164 58.90 -31.87 -13.55
N PRO A 165 58.94 -33.10 -14.09
CA PRO A 165 58.81 -34.32 -13.28
C PRO A 165 60.00 -34.55 -12.34
N ASP A 166 61.20 -34.13 -12.74
CA ASP A 166 62.48 -34.56 -12.11
C ASP A 166 62.91 -33.74 -10.87
N ARG A 167 62.04 -32.92 -10.27
CA ARG A 167 62.37 -32.18 -9.01
C ARG A 167 61.94 -32.91 -7.73
N LEU A 168 61.48 -34.16 -7.81
CA LEU A 168 60.93 -34.90 -6.68
C LEU A 168 61.81 -36.05 -6.15
N GLU A 169 62.99 -36.30 -6.74
CA GLU A 169 63.93 -37.36 -6.29
C GLU A 169 65.28 -36.84 -5.75
N GLY A 170 65.37 -35.57 -5.35
CA GLY A 170 66.56 -34.98 -4.71
C GLY A 170 66.38 -34.74 -3.23
#